data_AF-A0A418XEM9-F1
#
_entry.id   AF-A0A418XEM9-F1
#
_cell.length_a   1.000
_cell.length_b   1.000
_cell.length_c   1.000
_cell.angle_alpha   90.00
_cell.angle_beta   90.00
_cell.angle_gamma   90.00
#
_symmetry.space_group_name_H-M   'P 1'
#
loop_
_entity.id
_entity.type
_entity.pdbx_description
1 polymer ?
#
loop_
_entity_poly.entity_id
_entity_poly.type
_entity_poly.pdbx_seq_one_letter_code
_entity_poly.pdbx_strand_id
1 'polypeptide(L)'
;MRWDGHRDAEPALAESLRQFTEAGVLAAAKALRRSTRTINRIAIEHGIQFTTGTAETMKSRRRSRDAMAAQIAQLAGTHTQAEICAALGITRFVLREIAEIHGIDINSRNT
;
A
#
# COMPACT_ATOMS: atom_id res chain seq x y z
N MET A 1 38.63 6.40 14.73
CA MET A 1 37.49 7.34 14.85
C MET A 1 36.26 6.51 15.19
N ARG A 2 35.72 6.66 16.41
CA ARG A 2 34.73 5.75 17.03
C ARG A 2 33.43 5.68 16.24
N TRP A 3 33.08 4.47 15.77
CA TRP A 3 31.79 4.11 15.17
C TRP A 3 30.80 3.55 16.21
N ASP A 4 31.11 3.67 17.51
CA ASP A 4 30.38 2.98 18.58
C ASP A 4 29.15 3.77 19.09
N GLY A 5 29.20 5.11 19.02
CA GLY A 5 28.13 5.96 19.58
C GLY A 5 26.77 5.85 18.86
N HIS A 6 26.75 5.34 17.61
CA HIS A 6 25.50 5.04 16.93
C HIS A 6 24.87 3.74 17.42
N ARG A 7 25.68 2.75 17.81
CA ARG A 7 25.24 1.41 18.22
C ARG A 7 24.74 1.41 19.67
N ASP A 8 25.33 2.23 20.54
CA ASP A 8 24.87 2.40 21.92
C ASP A 8 23.48 3.05 22.03
N ALA A 9 23.07 3.83 21.01
CA ALA A 9 21.75 4.45 20.92
C ALA A 9 20.68 3.54 20.28
N GLU A 10 21.07 2.41 19.66
CA GLU A 10 20.15 1.51 18.95
C GLU A 10 19.11 0.83 19.85
N PRO A 11 19.42 0.38 21.09
CA PRO A 11 18.42 -0.21 21.97
C PRO A 11 17.30 0.77 22.36
N ALA A 12 17.65 2.03 22.64
CA ALA A 12 16.69 3.09 22.95
C ALA A 12 15.83 3.44 21.72
N LEU A 13 16.44 3.39 20.53
CA LEU A 13 15.74 3.61 19.26
C LEU A 13 14.78 2.46 18.96
N ALA A 14 15.18 1.21 19.22
CA ALA A 14 14.33 0.03 19.09
C ALA A 14 13.11 0.09 20.03
N GLU A 15 13.28 0.54 21.28
CA GLU A 15 12.16 0.74 22.18
C GLU A 15 11.18 1.80 21.65
N SER A 16 11.72 2.91 21.14
CA SER A 16 10.92 3.96 20.52
C SER A 16 10.17 3.47 19.28
N LEU A 17 10.74 2.54 18.52
CA LEU A 17 10.12 1.97 17.32
C LEU A 17 8.83 1.18 17.61
N ARG A 18 8.71 0.58 18.80
CA ARG A 18 7.50 -0.17 19.20
C ARG A 18 6.24 0.71 19.21
N GLN A 19 6.39 2.00 19.48
CA GLN A 19 5.28 2.97 19.47
C GLN A 19 4.74 3.24 18.06
N PHE A 20 5.52 2.90 17.03
CA PHE A 20 5.17 3.14 15.64
C PHE A 20 4.77 1.87 14.90
N THR A 21 4.59 0.74 15.58
CA THR A 21 4.17 -0.52 14.93
C THR A 21 2.91 -0.29 14.12
N GLU A 22 1.90 0.36 14.72
CA GLU A 22 0.61 0.71 14.09
C GLU A 22 0.68 1.82 13.03
N ALA A 23 1.61 2.77 13.18
CA ALA A 23 1.75 3.89 12.26
C ALA A 23 2.61 3.56 11.01
N GLY A 24 3.44 2.52 11.10
CA GLY A 24 4.27 2.03 10.01
C GLY A 24 5.66 2.68 9.90
N VAL A 25 6.51 2.05 9.07
CA VAL A 25 7.92 2.41 8.85
C VAL A 25 8.14 3.88 8.49
N LEU A 26 7.26 4.46 7.66
CA LEU A 26 7.43 5.83 7.17
C LEU A 26 7.21 6.86 8.29
N ALA A 27 6.20 6.63 9.14
CA ALA A 27 5.92 7.47 10.30
C ALA A 27 7.08 7.41 11.30
N ALA A 28 7.59 6.20 11.57
CA ALA A 28 8.76 5.98 12.41
C ALA A 28 10.01 6.71 11.87
N ALA A 29 10.29 6.59 10.57
CA ALA A 29 11.43 7.24 9.94
C ALA A 29 11.40 8.77 10.06
N LYS A 30 10.22 9.37 9.86
CA LYS A 30 10.02 10.82 10.01
C LYS A 30 10.15 11.28 11.46
N ALA A 31 9.53 10.56 12.39
CA ALA A 31 9.55 10.91 13.82
C ALA A 31 10.95 10.79 14.43
N LEU A 32 11.67 9.72 14.09
CA LEU A 32 13.01 9.44 14.63
C LEU A 32 14.14 10.09 13.83
N ARG A 33 13.81 10.84 12.77
CA ARG A 33 14.78 11.50 11.87
C ARG A 33 15.86 10.53 11.38
N ARG A 34 15.42 9.40 10.83
CA ARG A 34 16.27 8.35 10.27
C ARG A 34 15.73 7.90 8.92
N SER A 35 16.60 7.31 8.09
CA SER A 35 16.16 6.71 6.83
C SER A 35 15.31 5.47 7.09
N THR A 36 14.35 5.20 6.21
CA THR A 36 13.51 3.98 6.26
C THR A 36 14.35 2.71 6.24
N ARG A 37 15.49 2.71 5.53
CA ARG A 37 16.48 1.62 5.53
C ARG A 37 17.05 1.36 6.94
N THR A 38 17.40 2.41 7.67
CA THR A 38 17.93 2.29 9.04
C THR A 38 16.86 1.78 9.99
N ILE A 39 15.65 2.32 9.89
CA ILE A 39 14.51 1.87 10.69
C ILE A 39 14.20 0.39 10.44
N ASN A 40 14.14 -0.04 9.18
CA ASN A 40 13.90 -1.44 8.84
C ASN A 40 14.99 -2.36 9.36
N ARG A 41 16.27 -1.97 9.27
CA ARG A 41 17.38 -2.75 9.82
C ARG A 41 17.21 -2.96 11.32
N ILE A 42 17.03 -1.89 12.09
CA ILE A 42 16.87 -1.95 13.54
C ILE A 42 15.62 -2.75 13.91
N ALA A 43 14.52 -2.57 13.19
CA ALA A 43 13.30 -3.34 13.43
C ALA A 43 13.53 -4.85 13.22
N ILE A 44 14.23 -5.26 12.17
CA ILE A 44 14.59 -6.67 11.92
C ILE A 44 15.50 -7.20 13.03
N GLU A 45 16.58 -6.48 13.37
CA GLU A 45 17.55 -6.88 14.39
C GLU A 45 16.90 -7.06 15.77
N HIS A 46 15.85 -6.30 16.07
CA HIS A 46 15.12 -6.33 17.34
C HIS A 46 13.76 -7.05 17.28
N GLY A 47 13.42 -7.69 16.16
CA GLY A 47 12.17 -8.46 16.01
C GLY A 47 10.88 -7.62 16.00
N ILE A 48 10.97 -6.33 15.68
CA ILE A 48 9.83 -5.40 15.62
C ILE A 48 9.19 -5.52 14.23
N GLN A 49 7.90 -5.81 14.21
CA GLN A 49 7.10 -5.80 12.99
C GLN A 49 6.21 -4.56 12.97
N PHE A 50 6.34 -3.75 11.94
CA PHE A 50 5.37 -2.71 11.66
C PHE A 50 4.11 -3.36 11.07
N THR A 51 2.91 -2.89 11.42
CA THR A 51 1.71 -3.11 10.61
C THR A 51 1.76 -2.21 9.36
N THR A 52 2.87 -2.24 8.65
CA THR A 52 2.82 -2.01 7.20
C THR A 52 1.86 -3.03 6.63
N GLY A 53 0.99 -2.61 5.69
CA GLY A 53 0.02 -3.51 5.06
C GLY A 53 0.70 -4.84 4.74
N THR A 54 0.35 -5.87 5.51
CA THR A 54 1.08 -7.13 5.52
C THR A 54 1.01 -7.73 4.12
N ALA A 55 1.84 -8.74 3.83
CA ALA A 55 1.64 -9.52 2.60
C ALA A 55 0.17 -9.96 2.46
N GLU A 56 -0.50 -10.23 3.58
CA GLU A 56 -1.95 -10.51 3.65
C GLU A 56 -2.82 -9.29 3.35
N THR A 57 -2.53 -8.08 3.86
CA THR A 57 -3.25 -6.85 3.48
C THR A 57 -3.08 -6.54 2.00
N MET A 58 -1.87 -6.70 1.45
CA MET A 58 -1.61 -6.53 0.02
C MET A 58 -2.32 -7.59 -0.83
N LYS A 59 -2.35 -8.84 -0.37
CA LYS A 59 -3.13 -9.92 -0.99
C LYS A 59 -4.62 -9.62 -0.93
N SER A 60 -5.12 -9.09 0.18
CA SER A 60 -6.51 -8.68 0.34
C SER A 60 -6.88 -7.53 -0.61
N ARG A 61 -6.00 -6.53 -0.75
CA ARG A 61 -6.15 -5.45 -1.75
C ARG A 61 -6.15 -5.98 -3.19
N ARG A 62 -5.32 -6.98 -3.51
CA ARG A 62 -5.35 -7.65 -4.81
C ARG A 62 -6.68 -8.38 -5.02
N ARG A 63 -7.11 -9.23 -4.08
CA ARG A 63 -8.41 -9.91 -4.14
C ARG A 63 -9.58 -8.95 -4.33
N SER A 64 -9.56 -7.81 -3.63
CA SER A 64 -10.58 -6.78 -3.76
C SER A 64 -10.57 -6.12 -5.15
N ARG A 65 -9.39 -5.93 -5.75
CA ARG A 65 -9.26 -5.43 -7.13
C ARG A 65 -9.70 -6.48 -8.15
N ASP A 66 -9.36 -7.75 -7.94
CA ASP A 66 -9.79 -8.86 -8.80
C ASP A 66 -11.31 -9.00 -8.80
N ALA A 67 -11.95 -8.89 -7.63
CA ALA A 67 -13.41 -8.90 -7.50
C ALA A 67 -14.07 -7.69 -8.19
N MET A 68 -13.39 -6.54 -8.19
CA MET A 68 -13.86 -5.33 -8.87
C MET A 68 -13.71 -5.45 -10.39
N ALA A 69 -12.69 -6.14 -10.88
CA ALA A 69 -12.50 -6.40 -12.31
C ALA A 69 -13.69 -7.16 -12.92
N ALA A 70 -14.25 -8.14 -12.20
CA ALA A 70 -15.44 -8.86 -12.65
C ALA A 70 -16.66 -7.93 -12.81
N GLN A 71 -16.86 -6.99 -11.88
CA GLN A 71 -17.96 -6.02 -11.95
C GLN A 71 -17.74 -5.01 -13.09
N ILE A 72 -16.50 -4.55 -13.27
CA ILE A 72 -16.14 -3.66 -14.40
C ILE A 72 -16.42 -4.34 -15.73
N ALA A 73 -16.06 -5.62 -15.89
CA ALA A 73 -16.29 -6.37 -17.13
C ALA A 73 -17.79 -6.53 -17.48
N GLN A 74 -18.65 -6.71 -16.47
CA GLN A 74 -20.10 -6.78 -16.67
C GLN A 74 -20.68 -5.44 -17.16
N LEU A 75 -20.17 -4.32 -16.64
CA LEU A 75 -20.70 -3.00 -16.96
C LEU A 75 -20.09 -2.41 -18.24
N ALA A 76 -18.86 -2.78 -18.60
CA ALA A 76 -18.09 -2.18 -19.70
C ALA A 76 -18.80 -2.23 -21.06
N GLY A 77 -19.64 -3.24 -21.32
CA GLY A 77 -20.38 -3.39 -22.57
C GLY A 77 -21.69 -2.60 -22.66
N THR A 78 -22.16 -2.01 -21.55
CA THR A 78 -23.50 -1.39 -21.46
C THR A 78 -23.49 0.01 -20.85
N HIS A 79 -22.42 0.37 -20.15
CA HIS A 79 -22.31 1.63 -19.43
C HIS A 79 -21.09 2.42 -19.89
N THR A 80 -21.20 3.73 -19.85
CA THR A 80 -20.08 4.65 -20.03
C THR A 80 -19.13 4.58 -18.84
N GLN A 81 -17.87 4.98 -19.04
CA GLN A 81 -16.88 5.03 -17.95
C GLN A 81 -17.35 5.87 -16.75
N ALA A 82 -18.14 6.93 -16.99
CA ALA A 82 -18.66 7.78 -15.92
C ALA A 82 -19.71 7.02 -15.08
N GLU A 83 -20.62 6.29 -15.73
CA GLU A 83 -21.62 5.46 -15.07
C GLU A 83 -20.96 4.30 -14.30
N ILE A 84 -19.94 3.66 -14.86
CA ILE A 84 -19.17 2.62 -14.16
C ILE A 84 -18.49 3.18 -12.91
N CYS A 85 -17.85 4.35 -13.02
CA CYS A 85 -17.22 5.01 -11.87
C CYS A 85 -18.25 5.33 -10.77
N ALA A 86 -19.42 5.84 -11.17
CA ALA A 86 -20.50 6.16 -10.24
C ALA A 86 -21.07 4.91 -9.57
N ALA A 87 -21.31 3.83 -10.33
CA ALA A 87 -21.86 2.58 -9.83
C ALA A 87 -20.93 1.87 -8.83
N LEU A 88 -19.61 1.93 -9.07
CA LEU A 88 -18.60 1.24 -8.25
C LEU A 88 -17.97 2.14 -7.18
N GLY A 89 -18.32 3.44 -7.15
CA GLY A 89 -17.76 4.40 -6.21
C GLY A 89 -16.25 4.60 -6.36
N ILE A 90 -15.73 4.48 -7.59
CA ILE A 90 -14.30 4.60 -7.89
C ILE A 90 -13.98 5.79 -8.78
N THR A 91 -12.73 6.21 -8.78
CA THR A 91 -12.25 7.24 -9.70
C THR A 91 -11.95 6.65 -11.08
N ARG A 92 -11.94 7.52 -12.09
CA ARG A 92 -11.57 7.13 -13.47
C ARG A 92 -10.15 6.58 -13.58
N PHE A 93 -9.24 7.04 -12.71
CA PHE A 93 -7.89 6.51 -12.62
C PHE A 93 -7.90 5.04 -12.19
N VAL A 94 -8.63 4.72 -11.11
CA VAL A 94 -8.76 3.34 -10.60
C VAL A 94 -9.44 2.44 -11.62
N LEU A 95 -10.51 2.92 -12.29
CA LEU A 95 -11.17 2.19 -13.36
C LEU A 95 -10.20 1.81 -14.49
N ARG A 96 -9.41 2.77 -14.97
CA ARG A 96 -8.43 2.55 -16.05
C ARG A 96 -7.30 1.62 -15.62
N GLU A 97 -6.76 1.81 -14.41
CA GLU A 97 -5.73 0.96 -13.84
C GLU A 97 -6.19 -0.51 -13.79
N ILE A 98 -7.39 -0.77 -13.26
CA ILE A 98 -7.94 -2.14 -13.18
C ILE A 98 -8.23 -2.69 -14.58
N ALA A 99 -8.83 -1.89 -15.47
CA ALA A 99 -9.12 -2.31 -16.83
C ALA A 99 -7.84 -2.70 -17.60
N GLU A 100 -6.76 -1.93 -17.46
CA GLU A 100 -5.47 -2.22 -18.07
C GLU A 100 -4.84 -3.51 -17.51
N ILE A 101 -4.82 -3.67 -16.18
CA ILE A 101 -4.27 -4.87 -15.53
C ILE A 101 -5.00 -6.14 -15.96
N HIS A 102 -6.32 -6.06 -16.16
CA HIS A 102 -7.17 -7.21 -16.47
C HIS A 102 -7.58 -7.31 -17.96
N GLY A 103 -7.09 -6.43 -18.83
CA GLY A 103 -7.39 -6.45 -20.26
C GLY A 103 -8.86 -6.20 -20.61
N ILE A 104 -9.57 -5.40 -19.83
CA ILE A 104 -11.00 -5.09 -20.04
C ILE A 104 -11.13 -3.86 -20.94
N ASP A 105 -11.84 -3.96 -22.06
CA ASP A 105 -12.17 -2.77 -22.87
C ASP A 105 -13.32 -1.99 -22.22
N ILE A 106 -12.97 -0.87 -21.61
CA ILE A 106 -13.90 0.06 -20.94
C ILE A 106 -14.33 1.23 -21.83
N ASN A 107 -14.01 1.19 -23.13
CA ASN A 107 -14.48 2.19 -24.06
C ASN A 107 -15.80 1.72 -24.67
N SER A 108 -16.90 2.15 -24.08
CA SER A 108 -18.20 2.10 -24.73
C SER A 108 -18.16 3.06 -25.93
N ARG A 109 -17.63 2.60 -27.06
CA ARG A 109 -17.94 3.23 -28.34
C ARG A 109 -19.40 2.88 -28.63
N ASN A 110 -20.32 3.68 -28.11
CA ASN A 110 -21.62 3.80 -28.76
C ASN A 110 -21.31 4.34 -30.16
N THR A 111 -21.40 3.46 -31.16
CA THR A 111 -21.54 3.83 -32.56
C THR A 111 -22.74 4.73 -32.74
#